data_AF-A0A183IYK3-F1
#
_entry.id   AF-A0A183IYK3-F1
#
_cell.length_a   1.000
_cell.length_b   1.000
_cell.length_c   1.000
_cell.angle_alpha   90.00
_cell.angle_beta   90.00
_cell.angle_gamma   90.00
#
_symmetry.space_group_name_H-M   'P 1'
#
loop_
_entity.id
_entity.type
_entity.pdbx_description
1 polymer ?
#
loop_
_entity_poly.entity_id
_entity_poly.type
_entity_poly.pdbx_seq_one_letter_code
_entity_poly.pdbx_strand_id
1 'polypeptide(L)'
;LFRFLKTYERLCKSSLNQFGNTVRAKCLEVFENYHQRCMEDVKMFIETDAWQKVPVKRGFSWHLLPEFREPCKLKQQTGHNNPAEELVEWHLATDPETCNPFEVTNLRDVQDSDSISESSGSDDSDIFDEAQPALNEEDDLMDEQQLPAFHTPARRLPIDQLGPLLSNSALILLRFFGRYLQFACLLESVAADVIVPLAELYEYYFVSVYSEENALSAESLVTFMNRVVGVESLIFVSDQLVDVLPVIEPLLPKIKQAFLRLFTSQSLKPARLMRKPAYCAVGKVFVNYGGILENMSAVNWDVKELMQRHSPFTDIIIEELKKLQAFLTPRTPQICIPEEVWTTVWCGLGEKLFAILVEGFSDAKKCTDEGRALMQRNFQQLLINLETIAEKKLTAGKDLVENYIKAFYMNDASIEQWIKENRSVCKICFITFGKSLM
;
A
#
# COMPACT_ATOMS: atom_id res chain seq x y z
N LEU A 1 -20.04 -5.23 30.64
CA LEU A 1 -18.65 -4.84 31.03
C LEU A 1 -18.43 -3.32 31.14
N PHE A 2 -18.53 -2.50 30.08
CA PHE A 2 -18.19 -1.06 30.14
C PHE A 2 -19.05 -0.21 31.10
N ARG A 3 -20.36 -0.50 31.22
CA ARG A 3 -21.25 0.14 32.21
C ARG A 3 -20.81 -0.13 33.65
N PHE A 4 -20.35 -1.34 33.92
CA PHE A 4 -19.78 -1.73 35.20
C PHE A 4 -18.48 -0.97 35.44
N LEU A 5 -17.50 -1.04 34.53
CA LEU A 5 -16.22 -0.33 34.68
C LEU A 5 -16.38 1.18 34.95
N LYS A 6 -17.30 1.85 34.24
CA LYS A 6 -17.59 3.29 34.42
C LYS A 6 -18.23 3.64 35.77
N THR A 7 -19.09 2.76 36.27
CA THR A 7 -19.70 2.91 37.60
C THR A 7 -18.66 2.65 38.71
N TYR A 8 -17.70 1.77 38.44
CA TYR A 8 -16.68 1.36 39.40
C TYR A 8 -15.49 2.33 39.49
N GLU A 9 -15.08 2.98 38.40
CA GLU A 9 -14.06 4.05 38.46
C GLU A 9 -14.51 5.22 39.34
N ARG A 10 -15.81 5.57 39.28
CA ARG A 10 -16.42 6.57 40.18
C ARG A 10 -16.32 6.17 41.65
N LEU A 11 -16.38 4.88 41.96
CA LEU A 11 -16.23 4.35 43.32
C LEU A 11 -14.74 4.32 43.76
N CYS A 12 -13.81 4.00 42.86
CA CYS A 12 -12.37 4.00 43.15
C CYS A 12 -11.81 5.39 43.48
N LYS A 13 -12.36 6.47 42.91
CA LYS A 13 -11.99 7.85 43.29
C LYS A 13 -12.38 8.20 44.74
N SER A 14 -13.18 7.36 45.42
CA SER A 14 -13.76 7.65 46.74
C SER A 14 -13.26 6.79 47.92
N SER A 15 -12.53 5.67 47.73
CA SER A 15 -11.96 4.94 48.88
C SER A 15 -10.68 4.11 48.62
N LEU A 16 -9.70 4.31 49.53
CA LEU A 16 -8.57 3.47 49.97
C LEU A 16 -7.66 2.76 48.93
N ASN A 17 -6.37 3.12 48.97
CA ASN A 17 -5.26 2.59 48.14
C ASN A 17 -5.16 1.06 48.05
N GLN A 18 -5.53 0.30 49.09
CA GLN A 18 -5.52 -1.18 49.05
C GLN A 18 -6.65 -1.75 48.19
N PHE A 19 -7.85 -1.15 48.22
CA PHE A 19 -8.98 -1.55 47.39
C PHE A 19 -8.69 -1.24 45.91
N GLY A 20 -8.08 -0.08 45.64
CA GLY A 20 -7.65 0.30 44.29
C GLY A 20 -6.66 -0.69 43.65
N ASN A 21 -5.69 -1.22 44.42
CA ASN A 21 -4.73 -2.20 43.90
C ASN A 21 -5.36 -3.55 43.57
N THR A 22 -6.26 -4.06 44.42
CA THR A 22 -6.99 -5.32 44.15
C THR A 22 -7.93 -5.18 42.94
N VAL A 23 -8.59 -4.03 42.81
CA VAL A 23 -9.48 -3.72 41.68
C VAL A 23 -8.68 -3.61 40.39
N ARG A 24 -7.54 -2.91 40.41
CA ARG A 24 -6.61 -2.83 39.27
C ARG A 24 -6.18 -4.22 38.83
N ALA A 25 -5.80 -5.09 39.77
CA ALA A 25 -5.40 -6.47 39.47
C ALA A 25 -6.53 -7.26 38.77
N LYS A 26 -7.78 -7.14 39.24
CA LYS A 26 -8.91 -7.81 38.59
C LYS A 26 -9.25 -7.22 37.22
N CYS A 27 -9.11 -5.91 37.04
CA CYS A 27 -9.30 -5.27 35.73
C CYS A 27 -8.25 -5.74 34.72
N LEU A 28 -6.99 -5.88 35.15
CA LEU A 28 -5.91 -6.43 34.33
C LEU A 28 -6.18 -7.89 33.95
N GLU A 29 -6.58 -8.73 34.90
CA GLU A 29 -6.93 -10.14 34.61
C GLU A 29 -8.09 -10.27 33.61
N VAL A 30 -9.12 -9.43 33.73
CA VAL A 30 -10.23 -9.40 32.77
C VAL A 30 -9.75 -8.94 31.39
N PHE A 31 -8.86 -7.94 31.34
CA PHE A 31 -8.30 -7.44 30.10
C PHE A 31 -7.35 -8.45 29.44
N GLU A 32 -6.53 -9.17 30.19
CA GLU A 32 -5.66 -10.24 29.68
C GLU A 32 -6.49 -11.37 29.05
N ASN A 33 -7.54 -11.81 29.73
CA ASN A 33 -8.48 -12.80 29.18
C ASN A 33 -9.20 -12.28 27.92
N TYR A 34 -9.55 -10.99 27.89
CA TYR A 34 -10.14 -10.36 26.72
C TYR A 34 -9.14 -10.32 25.56
N HIS A 35 -7.89 -9.94 25.81
CA HIS A 35 -6.85 -9.87 24.80
C HIS A 35 -6.51 -11.25 24.23
N GLN A 36 -6.42 -12.29 25.07
CA GLN A 36 -6.20 -13.64 24.59
C GLN A 36 -7.30 -14.09 23.61
N ARG A 37 -8.56 -13.82 23.92
CA ARG A 37 -9.68 -14.09 23.01
C ARG A 37 -9.58 -13.27 21.73
N CYS A 38 -9.22 -11.99 21.82
CA CYS A 38 -9.01 -11.15 20.65
C CYS A 38 -7.87 -11.68 19.75
N MET A 39 -6.78 -12.19 20.32
CA MET A 39 -5.69 -12.79 19.53
C MET A 39 -6.15 -14.07 18.82
N GLU A 40 -6.92 -14.93 19.50
CA GLU A 40 -7.53 -16.13 18.89
C GLU A 40 -8.48 -15.75 17.76
N ASP A 41 -9.31 -14.73 17.96
CA ASP A 41 -10.24 -14.21 16.96
C ASP A 41 -9.50 -13.62 15.76
N VAL A 42 -8.52 -12.74 15.97
CA VAL A 42 -7.73 -12.13 14.89
C VAL A 42 -7.03 -13.22 14.07
N LYS A 43 -6.44 -14.21 14.73
CA LYS A 43 -5.83 -15.36 14.05
C LYS A 43 -6.86 -16.10 13.18
N MET A 44 -8.02 -16.43 13.74
CA MET A 44 -9.08 -17.12 13.00
C MET A 44 -9.58 -16.29 11.80
N PHE A 45 -9.75 -14.98 11.96
CA PHE A 45 -10.21 -14.10 10.89
C PHE A 45 -9.17 -13.93 9.77
N ILE A 46 -7.89 -13.88 10.09
CA ILE A 46 -6.82 -13.81 9.09
C ILE A 46 -6.72 -15.15 8.34
N GLU A 47 -6.70 -16.28 9.06
CA GLU A 47 -6.59 -17.62 8.45
C GLU A 47 -7.76 -17.95 7.50
N THR A 48 -8.91 -17.31 7.71
CA THR A 48 -10.12 -17.51 6.89
C THR A 48 -10.40 -16.36 5.92
N ASP A 49 -9.55 -15.32 5.86
CA ASP A 49 -9.81 -14.16 5.02
C ASP A 49 -9.68 -14.52 3.54
N ALA A 50 -10.67 -14.12 2.75
CA ALA A 50 -10.64 -14.22 1.31
C ALA A 50 -9.85 -13.06 0.66
N TRP A 51 -9.44 -12.07 1.45
CA TRP A 51 -8.77 -10.83 1.03
C TRP A 51 -9.55 -10.06 -0.03
N GLN A 52 -10.87 -10.12 0.07
CA GLN A 52 -11.78 -9.39 -0.81
C GLN A 52 -12.10 -8.02 -0.23
N LYS A 53 -12.32 -7.06 -1.13
CA LYS A 53 -12.70 -5.71 -0.75
C LYS A 53 -14.09 -5.70 -0.12
N VAL A 54 -14.18 -5.16 1.10
CA VAL A 54 -15.44 -4.88 1.78
C VAL A 54 -16.08 -3.61 1.21
N PRO A 55 -17.39 -3.59 0.92
CA PRO A 55 -18.08 -2.41 0.40
C PRO A 55 -18.24 -1.35 1.50
N VAL A 56 -17.37 -0.33 1.47
CA VAL A 56 -17.40 0.82 2.38
C VAL A 56 -17.56 2.14 1.62
N LYS A 57 -18.17 3.14 2.27
CA LYS A 57 -18.36 4.49 1.70
C LYS A 57 -17.00 5.18 1.45
N ARG A 58 -16.98 6.14 0.51
CA ARG A 58 -15.77 6.90 0.11
C ARG A 58 -15.04 7.57 1.27
N GLY A 59 -15.78 8.21 2.16
CA GLY A 59 -15.26 8.85 3.37
C GLY A 59 -15.19 7.93 4.58
N PHE A 60 -15.12 6.61 4.38
CA PHE A 60 -15.02 5.69 5.51
C PHE A 60 -13.72 5.95 6.28
N SER A 61 -13.89 6.22 7.58
CA SER A 61 -12.80 6.46 8.52
C SER A 61 -13.20 5.91 9.88
N TRP A 62 -12.22 5.73 10.76
CA TRP A 62 -12.40 5.27 12.13
C TRP A 62 -13.46 6.05 12.90
N HIS A 63 -13.68 7.34 12.59
CA HIS A 63 -14.71 8.18 13.22
C HIS A 63 -16.15 7.64 13.07
N LEU A 64 -16.42 6.90 11.99
CA LEU A 64 -17.75 6.35 11.73
C LEU A 64 -18.04 5.09 12.57
N LEU A 65 -17.01 4.49 13.17
CA LEU A 65 -17.16 3.28 13.96
C LEU A 65 -17.64 3.62 15.38
N PRO A 66 -18.67 2.92 15.90
CA PRO A 66 -19.21 3.19 17.23
C PRO A 66 -18.16 2.99 18.33
N GLU A 67 -17.18 2.13 18.10
CA GLU A 67 -16.08 1.86 19.01
C GLU A 67 -15.19 3.08 19.27
N PHE A 68 -15.16 4.09 18.39
CA PHE A 68 -14.30 5.28 18.58
C PHE A 68 -15.04 6.50 19.15
N ARG A 69 -16.32 6.37 19.54
CA ARG A 69 -17.13 7.47 20.08
C ARG A 69 -16.57 8.08 21.36
N GLU A 70 -16.13 7.27 22.32
CA GLU A 70 -15.59 7.78 23.60
C GLU A 70 -14.26 8.52 23.42
N PRO A 71 -13.24 7.97 22.71
CA PRO A 71 -12.03 8.71 22.35
C PRO A 71 -12.30 10.05 21.65
N CYS A 72 -13.32 10.12 20.78
CA CYS A 72 -13.68 11.37 20.09
C CYS A 72 -14.17 12.48 21.03
N LYS A 73 -14.93 12.14 22.08
CA LYS A 73 -15.45 13.13 23.05
C LYS A 73 -14.32 13.84 23.80
N LEU A 74 -13.22 13.14 24.07
CA LEU A 74 -12.04 13.71 24.73
C LEU A 74 -11.36 14.81 23.88
N LYS A 75 -11.36 14.69 22.55
CA LYS A 75 -10.85 15.72 21.63
C LYS A 75 -11.69 17.00 21.62
N GLN A 76 -13.00 16.90 21.89
CA GLN A 76 -13.91 18.05 21.91
C GLN A 76 -13.83 18.83 23.23
N GLN A 77 -13.55 18.14 24.35
CA GLN A 77 -13.41 18.76 25.67
C GLN A 77 -12.17 19.65 25.83
N THR A 78 -11.16 19.51 24.96
CA THR A 78 -9.99 20.40 24.95
C THR A 78 -10.22 21.72 24.19
N GLY A 79 -11.41 21.94 23.62
CA GLY A 79 -11.70 23.08 22.73
C GLY A 79 -12.76 24.10 23.16
N HIS A 80 -13.69 23.78 24.07
CA HIS A 80 -14.68 24.77 24.54
C HIS A 80 -15.12 24.49 25.98
N ASN A 81 -14.86 25.46 26.87
CA ASN A 81 -15.45 25.52 28.21
C ASN A 81 -16.92 25.95 28.09
N ASN A 82 -17.85 25.04 28.40
CA ASN A 82 -19.10 25.33 29.10
C ASN A 82 -19.58 24.06 29.81
N PRO A 83 -19.59 24.00 31.16
CA PRO A 83 -19.90 22.78 31.92
C PRO A 83 -21.39 22.67 32.30
N ALA A 84 -22.30 23.07 31.43
CA ALA A 84 -23.73 22.92 31.66
C ALA A 84 -24.40 22.54 30.35
N GLU A 85 -25.20 21.48 30.38
CA GLU A 85 -25.96 20.91 29.24
C GLU A 85 -25.21 19.90 28.37
N GLU A 86 -25.05 18.67 28.86
CA GLU A 86 -25.33 17.46 28.07
C GLU A 86 -25.41 16.24 29.01
N LEU A 87 -26.50 16.17 29.78
CA LEU A 87 -27.01 14.93 30.34
C LEU A 87 -27.70 14.15 29.21
N VAL A 88 -26.93 13.61 28.27
CA VAL A 88 -27.45 12.62 27.32
C VAL A 88 -27.34 11.25 27.98
N GLU A 89 -28.50 10.74 28.35
CA GLU A 89 -28.77 9.42 28.88
C GLU A 89 -28.41 8.35 27.83
N TRP A 90 -27.23 7.74 27.95
CA TRP A 90 -26.76 6.71 27.03
C TRP A 90 -27.45 5.37 27.29
N HIS A 91 -28.58 5.18 26.62
CA HIS A 91 -29.16 3.87 26.31
C HIS A 91 -28.30 3.21 25.22
N LEU A 92 -27.29 2.43 25.64
CA LEU A 92 -26.94 1.23 24.90
C LEU A 92 -28.18 0.35 24.96
N ALA A 93 -28.86 0.16 23.83
CA ALA A 93 -30.05 -0.67 23.73
C ALA A 93 -29.71 -2.10 24.19
N THR A 94 -30.13 -2.43 25.40
CA THR A 94 -30.28 -3.80 25.88
C THR A 94 -31.20 -3.72 27.09
N ASP A 95 -32.37 -4.35 26.96
CA ASP A 95 -33.42 -4.39 27.96
C ASP A 95 -32.86 -4.84 29.33
N PRO A 96 -33.17 -4.15 30.43
CA PRO A 96 -32.56 -4.41 31.74
C PRO A 96 -33.02 -5.73 32.39
N GLU A 97 -34.03 -6.42 31.87
CA GLU A 97 -34.60 -7.61 32.51
C GLU A 97 -34.14 -8.95 31.91
N THR A 98 -33.45 -8.97 30.76
CA THR A 98 -33.22 -10.23 30.03
C THR A 98 -31.77 -10.59 29.69
N CYS A 99 -30.76 -9.74 29.93
CA CYS A 99 -29.39 -10.04 29.50
C CYS A 99 -28.36 -10.08 30.63
N ASN A 100 -27.61 -11.19 30.68
CA ASN A 100 -26.49 -11.42 31.56
C ASN A 100 -25.34 -10.42 31.24
N PRO A 101 -24.78 -9.68 32.23
CA PRO A 101 -23.68 -8.73 32.03
C PRO A 101 -22.38 -9.30 31.44
N PHE A 102 -22.30 -10.63 31.33
CA PHE A 102 -21.16 -11.43 30.84
C PHE A 102 -21.34 -12.00 29.42
N GLU A 103 -22.48 -11.81 28.76
CA GLU A 103 -22.61 -12.19 27.36
C GLU A 103 -21.88 -11.16 26.49
N VAL A 104 -20.64 -11.51 26.13
CA VAL A 104 -19.97 -10.97 24.95
C VAL A 104 -20.87 -11.35 23.79
N THR A 105 -21.55 -10.38 23.18
CA THR A 105 -22.24 -10.59 21.91
C THR A 105 -21.24 -11.22 20.96
N ASN A 106 -21.47 -12.50 20.65
CA ASN A 106 -20.67 -13.26 19.72
C ASN A 106 -20.65 -12.47 18.41
N LEU A 107 -19.46 -12.14 17.91
CA LEU A 107 -19.27 -11.51 16.60
C LEU A 107 -19.78 -12.38 15.43
N ARG A 108 -20.35 -13.56 15.72
CA ARG A 108 -21.01 -14.45 14.77
C ARG A 108 -22.34 -13.90 14.24
N ASP A 109 -23.00 -12.99 14.97
CA ASP A 109 -24.36 -12.55 14.60
C ASP A 109 -24.42 -11.22 13.82
N VAL A 110 -23.28 -10.69 13.35
CA VAL A 110 -23.22 -9.44 12.56
C VAL A 110 -23.15 -9.71 11.04
N GLN A 111 -23.40 -10.94 10.59
CA GLN A 111 -23.49 -11.23 9.15
C GLN A 111 -24.83 -10.78 8.54
N ASP A 112 -25.85 -10.48 9.33
CA ASP A 112 -27.17 -10.04 8.84
C ASP A 112 -27.64 -8.78 9.58
N SER A 113 -27.20 -7.59 9.17
CA SER A 113 -28.00 -6.35 9.25
C SER A 113 -27.27 -5.13 8.67
N ASP A 114 -28.05 -4.38 7.90
CA ASP A 114 -27.91 -2.97 7.53
C ASP A 114 -27.07 -2.62 6.30
N SER A 115 -27.66 -2.97 5.15
CA SER A 115 -27.73 -2.09 3.99
C SER A 115 -28.27 -0.71 4.39
N ILE A 116 -27.38 0.26 4.60
CA ILE A 116 -27.75 1.67 4.80
C ILE A 116 -28.06 2.29 3.43
N SER A 117 -29.26 2.03 2.93
CA SER A 117 -29.91 2.84 1.91
C SER A 117 -30.94 3.74 2.59
N GLU A 118 -30.60 5.00 2.82
CA GLU A 118 -31.60 6.03 3.06
C GLU A 118 -31.87 6.75 1.74
N SER A 119 -33.10 6.57 1.27
CA SER A 119 -33.70 7.30 0.17
C SER A 119 -33.88 8.78 0.54
N SER A 120 -33.26 9.66 -0.23
CA SER A 120 -33.74 11.03 -0.39
C SER A 120 -34.06 11.22 -1.87
N GLY A 121 -35.35 11.32 -2.16
CA GLY A 121 -35.85 11.69 -3.47
C GLY A 121 -35.67 13.18 -3.69
N SER A 122 -35.19 13.52 -4.88
CA SER A 122 -35.54 14.77 -5.54
C SER A 122 -35.49 14.52 -7.04
N ASP A 123 -36.67 14.56 -7.66
CA ASP A 123 -36.86 14.83 -9.08
C ASP A 123 -35.94 15.97 -9.52
N ASP A 124 -35.27 15.81 -10.66
CA ASP A 124 -35.40 16.80 -11.72
C ASP A 124 -34.96 16.23 -13.07
N SER A 125 -35.74 16.62 -14.06
CA SER A 125 -35.98 16.02 -15.36
C SER A 125 -34.84 16.11 -16.39
N ASP A 126 -34.87 15.13 -17.28
CA ASP A 126 -34.14 15.01 -18.55
C ASP A 126 -34.08 16.30 -19.39
N ILE A 127 -32.88 16.62 -19.89
CA ILE A 127 -32.71 17.34 -21.16
C ILE A 127 -31.69 16.57 -22.00
N PHE A 128 -32.21 15.89 -23.01
CA PHE A 128 -31.50 15.51 -24.23
C PHE A 128 -31.05 16.78 -24.95
N ASP A 129 -29.78 16.84 -25.38
CA ASP A 129 -29.42 17.68 -26.52
C ASP A 129 -28.47 16.92 -27.44
N GLU A 130 -28.98 16.70 -28.65
CA GLU A 130 -28.40 15.98 -29.77
C GLU A 130 -28.26 17.00 -30.92
N ALA A 131 -27.03 17.36 -31.31
CA ALA A 131 -26.64 17.93 -32.62
C ALA A 131 -25.13 18.19 -32.62
N GLN A 132 -24.28 17.43 -33.32
CA GLN A 132 -23.99 17.31 -34.77
C GLN A 132 -22.56 17.83 -35.07
N PRO A 133 -21.85 17.23 -36.04
CA PRO A 133 -20.41 17.38 -36.21
C PRO A 133 -20.05 18.51 -37.18
N ALA A 134 -19.05 19.33 -36.84
CA ALA A 134 -18.46 20.27 -37.79
C ALA A 134 -17.23 19.63 -38.45
N LEU A 135 -17.41 19.30 -39.73
CA LEU A 135 -16.35 19.04 -40.70
C LEU A 135 -15.48 20.28 -40.87
N ASN A 136 -14.16 20.10 -40.99
CA ASN A 136 -13.24 20.96 -41.74
C ASN A 136 -12.00 20.12 -42.13
N GLU A 137 -12.02 19.64 -43.37
CA GLU A 137 -10.86 19.39 -44.26
C GLU A 137 -10.32 20.79 -44.68
N GLU A 138 -9.07 21.10 -45.00
CA GLU A 138 -7.90 20.36 -45.46
C GLU A 138 -6.65 21.32 -45.44
N ASP A 139 -5.46 20.76 -45.73
CA ASP A 139 -4.22 21.37 -46.27
C ASP A 139 -3.01 21.79 -45.37
N ASP A 140 -2.12 20.80 -45.20
CA ASP A 140 -0.77 20.67 -45.79
C ASP A 140 0.53 21.38 -45.27
N LEU A 141 1.54 20.51 -45.07
CA LEU A 141 3.03 20.63 -45.18
C LEU A 141 3.95 20.87 -43.94
N MET A 142 4.52 19.73 -43.48
CA MET A 142 5.95 19.40 -43.21
C MET A 142 6.66 19.73 -41.86
N ASP A 143 7.11 18.63 -41.22
CA ASP A 143 8.31 18.36 -40.40
C ASP A 143 8.69 19.24 -39.19
N GLU A 144 8.42 18.70 -37.99
CA GLU A 144 9.38 18.67 -36.88
C GLU A 144 9.02 17.52 -35.90
N GLN A 145 10.00 16.71 -35.53
CA GLN A 145 9.84 15.56 -34.63
C GLN A 145 9.40 15.99 -33.22
N GLN A 146 8.09 16.16 -33.04
CA GLN A 146 7.46 16.29 -31.73
C GLN A 146 7.22 14.89 -31.14
N LEU A 147 7.75 14.68 -29.95
CA LEU A 147 7.42 13.57 -29.05
C LEU A 147 5.90 13.36 -29.03
N PRO A 148 5.39 12.11 -29.09
CA PRO A 148 3.95 11.90 -29.11
C PRO A 148 3.35 12.48 -27.83
N ALA A 149 2.45 13.45 -28.00
CA ALA A 149 1.65 13.99 -26.92
C ALA A 149 0.93 12.84 -26.22
N PHE A 150 1.04 12.78 -24.90
CA PHE A 150 0.32 11.84 -24.04
C PHE A 150 -1.16 11.82 -24.46
N HIS A 151 -1.61 10.72 -25.05
CA HIS A 151 -3.03 10.55 -25.37
C HIS A 151 -3.84 10.58 -24.07
N THR A 152 -4.82 11.48 -24.06
CA THR A 152 -5.86 11.71 -23.06
C THR A 152 -6.60 10.38 -22.74
N PRO A 153 -6.97 10.14 -21.46
CA PRO A 153 -7.07 8.78 -20.92
C PRO A 153 -8.25 7.97 -21.46
N ALA A 154 -7.99 6.69 -21.74
CA ALA A 154 -9.03 5.68 -21.63
C ALA A 154 -9.53 5.72 -20.18
N ARG A 155 -10.77 6.20 -20.01
CA ARG A 155 -11.46 6.50 -18.77
C ARG A 155 -11.29 5.39 -17.72
N ARG A 156 -10.24 5.47 -16.90
CA ARG A 156 -10.21 4.82 -15.59
C ARG A 156 -11.43 5.36 -14.85
N LEU A 157 -12.33 4.50 -14.36
CA LEU A 157 -13.39 4.93 -13.45
C LEU A 157 -12.72 5.77 -12.35
N PRO A 158 -13.19 6.99 -12.04
CA PRO A 158 -12.54 7.82 -11.02
C PRO A 158 -12.48 7.01 -9.73
N ILE A 159 -11.27 6.73 -9.24
CA ILE A 159 -11.02 5.98 -8.00
C ILE A 159 -11.71 6.69 -6.82
N ASP A 160 -11.92 8.01 -6.94
CA ASP A 160 -12.75 8.86 -6.09
C ASP A 160 -14.18 8.34 -5.90
N GLN A 161 -14.59 7.32 -6.68
CA GLN A 161 -15.88 6.68 -6.55
C GLN A 161 -15.97 5.47 -5.62
N LEU A 162 -14.84 4.79 -5.39
CA LEU A 162 -14.75 3.55 -4.64
C LEU A 162 -14.14 3.86 -3.27
N GLY A 163 -14.82 3.48 -2.17
CA GLY A 163 -14.26 3.63 -0.82
C GLY A 163 -12.95 2.87 -0.59
N PRO A 164 -12.32 3.03 0.59
CA PRO A 164 -10.99 2.51 0.86
C PRO A 164 -10.90 1.00 0.61
N LEU A 165 -9.71 0.54 0.23
CA LEU A 165 -9.42 -0.88 0.10
C LEU A 165 -9.25 -1.48 1.49
N LEU A 166 -10.25 -2.23 1.91
CA LEU A 166 -10.33 -2.86 3.22
C LEU A 166 -10.76 -4.31 3.09
N SER A 167 -10.03 -5.23 3.71
CA SER A 167 -10.46 -6.60 3.93
C SER A 167 -11.35 -6.70 5.17
N ASN A 168 -12.02 -7.85 5.32
CA ASN A 168 -12.86 -8.09 6.47
C ASN A 168 -12.01 -8.19 7.76
N SER A 169 -10.88 -8.90 7.72
CA SER A 169 -9.97 -8.98 8.87
C SER A 169 -9.45 -7.60 9.30
N ALA A 170 -9.14 -6.70 8.36
CA ALA A 170 -8.70 -5.35 8.65
C ALA A 170 -9.78 -4.51 9.34
N LEU A 171 -11.03 -4.62 8.90
CA LEU A 171 -12.16 -3.94 9.52
C LEU A 171 -12.39 -4.44 10.95
N ILE A 172 -12.31 -5.75 11.16
CA ILE A 172 -12.43 -6.37 12.49
C ILE A 172 -11.29 -5.91 13.40
N LEU A 173 -10.05 -5.90 12.89
CA LEU A 173 -8.89 -5.38 13.61
C LEU A 173 -9.08 -3.91 14.02
N LEU A 174 -9.59 -3.07 13.11
CA LEU A 174 -9.89 -1.67 13.41
C LEU A 174 -10.96 -1.52 14.50
N ARG A 175 -11.99 -2.39 14.49
CA ARG A 175 -12.99 -2.44 15.57
C ARG A 175 -12.37 -2.85 16.91
N PHE A 176 -11.45 -3.82 16.92
CA PHE A 176 -10.70 -4.17 18.13
C PHE A 176 -9.91 -2.98 18.65
N PHE A 177 -9.22 -2.23 17.79
CA PHE A 177 -8.53 -1.01 18.21
C PHE A 177 -9.46 0.00 18.88
N GLY A 178 -10.64 0.24 18.32
CA GLY A 178 -11.63 1.10 18.98
C GLY A 178 -12.00 0.63 20.39
N ARG A 179 -12.25 -0.68 20.58
CA ARG A 179 -12.56 -1.25 21.90
C ARG A 179 -11.41 -1.13 22.89
N TYR A 180 -10.18 -1.39 22.45
CA TYR A 180 -8.97 -1.22 23.29
C TYR A 180 -8.84 0.24 23.73
N LEU A 181 -9.05 1.18 22.82
CA LEU A 181 -8.97 2.59 23.15
C LEU A 181 -10.11 3.05 24.08
N GLN A 182 -11.31 2.48 23.98
CA GLN A 182 -12.38 2.67 24.97
C GLN A 182 -11.96 2.16 26.35
N PHE A 183 -11.37 0.96 26.44
CA PHE A 183 -10.83 0.43 27.70
C PHE A 183 -9.80 1.39 28.31
N ALA A 184 -8.88 1.92 27.49
CA ALA A 184 -7.89 2.89 27.94
C ALA A 184 -8.51 4.20 28.42
N CYS A 185 -9.57 4.69 27.76
CA CYS A 185 -10.25 5.93 28.14
C CYS A 185 -11.13 5.77 29.40
N LEU A 186 -11.71 4.58 29.62
CA LEU A 186 -12.61 4.30 30.76
C LEU A 186 -11.88 3.87 32.03
N LEU A 187 -10.64 3.41 31.91
CA LEU A 187 -9.82 2.95 33.02
C LEU A 187 -8.47 3.65 32.95
N GLU A 188 -8.42 4.93 33.31
CA GLU A 188 -7.18 5.73 33.26
C GLU A 188 -6.01 5.04 33.97
N SER A 189 -6.29 4.33 35.06
CA SER A 189 -5.27 3.56 35.78
C SER A 189 -4.62 2.49 34.90
N VAL A 190 -5.41 1.75 34.09
CA VAL A 190 -4.98 0.59 33.29
C VAL A 190 -4.63 0.98 31.84
N ALA A 191 -4.89 2.23 31.43
CA ALA A 191 -4.64 2.73 30.07
C ALA A 191 -3.22 2.43 29.56
N ALA A 192 -2.23 2.52 30.45
CA ALA A 192 -0.83 2.19 30.18
C ALA A 192 -0.62 0.73 29.72
N ASP A 193 -1.40 -0.19 30.27
CA ASP A 193 -1.25 -1.63 30.08
C ASP A 193 -1.96 -2.11 28.80
N VAL A 194 -2.90 -1.32 28.27
CA VAL A 194 -3.68 -1.66 27.07
C VAL A 194 -2.92 -1.41 25.76
N ILE A 195 -2.01 -0.42 25.75
CA ILE A 195 -1.32 0.03 24.53
C ILE A 195 -0.33 -1.02 23.99
N VAL A 196 0.27 -1.84 24.86
CA VAL A 196 1.23 -2.87 24.41
C VAL A 196 0.48 -4.01 23.70
N PRO A 197 -0.58 -4.60 24.29
CA PRO A 197 -1.44 -5.58 23.59
C PRO A 197 -2.11 -5.03 22.32
N LEU A 198 -2.39 -3.73 22.27
CA LEU A 198 -2.82 -3.08 21.02
C LEU A 198 -1.74 -3.17 19.94
N ALA A 199 -0.49 -2.87 20.28
CA ALA A 199 0.62 -3.01 19.34
C ALA A 199 0.83 -4.47 18.91
N GLU A 200 0.66 -5.44 19.81
CA GLU A 200 0.77 -6.87 19.51
C GLU A 200 -0.26 -7.33 18.46
N LEU A 201 -1.52 -6.88 18.55
CA LEU A 201 -2.54 -7.17 17.53
C LEU A 201 -2.15 -6.63 16.16
N TYR A 202 -1.61 -5.40 16.12
CA TYR A 202 -1.14 -4.78 14.88
C TYR A 202 0.05 -5.53 14.29
N GLU A 203 1.05 -5.85 15.10
CA GLU A 203 2.27 -6.53 14.67
C GLU A 203 1.96 -7.93 14.14
N TYR A 204 1.03 -8.65 14.78
CA TYR A 204 0.56 -9.94 14.29
C TYR A 204 -0.11 -9.83 12.91
N TYR A 205 -0.96 -8.81 12.71
CA TYR A 205 -1.58 -8.55 11.41
C TYR A 205 -0.53 -8.18 10.35
N PHE A 206 0.41 -7.30 10.69
CA PHE A 206 1.52 -6.90 9.82
C PHE A 206 2.33 -8.12 9.35
N VAL A 207 2.75 -8.99 10.28
CA VAL A 207 3.54 -10.18 9.96
C VAL A 207 2.73 -11.17 9.13
N SER A 208 1.44 -11.34 9.42
CA SER A 208 0.57 -12.22 8.63
C SER A 208 0.47 -11.77 7.17
N VAL A 209 0.22 -10.47 6.94
CA VAL A 209 0.21 -9.88 5.58
C VAL A 209 1.57 -10.06 4.90
N TYR A 210 2.67 -9.80 5.59
CA TYR A 210 4.03 -10.00 5.06
C TYR A 210 4.35 -11.46 4.73
N SER A 211 3.90 -12.41 5.54
CA SER A 211 4.19 -13.82 5.37
C SER A 211 3.49 -14.40 4.13
N GLU A 212 2.23 -14.03 3.91
CA GLU A 212 1.48 -14.44 2.72
C GLU A 212 2.08 -13.89 1.41
N GLU A 213 2.78 -12.75 1.45
CA GLU A 213 3.47 -12.20 0.28
C GLU A 213 4.56 -13.14 -0.26
N ASN A 214 5.24 -13.88 0.62
CA ASN A 214 6.35 -14.77 0.26
C ASN A 214 5.89 -16.10 -0.35
N ALA A 215 4.60 -16.45 -0.26
CA ALA A 215 4.11 -17.80 -0.55
C ALA A 215 3.64 -18.04 -1.99
N LEU A 216 3.60 -17.03 -2.88
CA LEU A 216 2.78 -17.14 -4.10
C LEU A 216 3.54 -16.85 -5.41
N SER A 217 3.43 -17.80 -6.35
CA SER A 217 3.60 -17.57 -7.78
C SER A 217 2.46 -16.67 -8.27
N ALA A 218 2.79 -15.58 -8.98
CA ALA A 218 1.79 -14.60 -9.44
C ALA A 218 1.03 -15.08 -10.70
N GLU A 219 0.60 -16.33 -10.73
CA GLU A 219 -0.01 -16.94 -11.93
C GLU A 219 -1.45 -16.48 -12.19
N SER A 220 -2.12 -15.84 -11.21
CA SER A 220 -3.52 -15.38 -11.32
C SER A 220 -3.73 -13.93 -10.90
N LEU A 221 -4.60 -13.23 -11.65
CA LEU A 221 -5.06 -11.87 -11.33
C LEU A 221 -5.74 -11.81 -9.96
N VAL A 222 -6.49 -12.85 -9.59
CA VAL A 222 -7.19 -12.92 -8.32
C VAL A 222 -6.20 -12.86 -7.15
N THR A 223 -5.13 -13.64 -7.22
CA THR A 223 -4.07 -13.66 -6.21
C THR A 223 -3.38 -12.30 -6.07
N PHE A 224 -3.12 -11.64 -7.20
CA PHE A 224 -2.55 -10.29 -7.18
C PHE A 224 -3.52 -9.28 -6.54
N MET A 225 -4.81 -9.30 -6.89
CA MET A 225 -5.79 -8.38 -6.32
C MET A 225 -5.99 -8.61 -4.82
N ASN A 226 -6.02 -9.87 -4.37
CA ASN A 226 -6.08 -10.21 -2.95
C ASN A 226 -4.88 -9.62 -2.18
N ARG A 227 -3.68 -9.72 -2.75
CA ARG A 227 -2.48 -9.08 -2.20
C ARG A 227 -2.60 -7.55 -2.13
N VAL A 228 -3.13 -6.94 -3.19
CA VAL A 228 -3.38 -5.49 -3.19
C VAL A 228 -4.33 -5.11 -2.06
N VAL A 229 -5.43 -5.83 -1.89
CA VAL A 229 -6.38 -5.59 -0.80
C VAL A 229 -5.70 -5.76 0.56
N GLY A 230 -4.96 -6.84 0.81
CA GLY A 230 -4.30 -7.06 2.10
C GLY A 230 -3.31 -5.96 2.49
N VAL A 231 -2.41 -5.59 1.56
CA VAL A 231 -1.40 -4.55 1.80
C VAL A 231 -2.02 -3.16 1.95
N GLU A 232 -2.98 -2.81 1.10
CA GLU A 232 -3.64 -1.50 1.20
C GLU A 232 -4.54 -1.41 2.44
N SER A 233 -5.12 -2.53 2.89
CA SER A 233 -5.86 -2.61 4.15
C SER A 233 -4.95 -2.38 5.36
N LEU A 234 -3.77 -3.00 5.39
CA LEU A 234 -2.75 -2.77 6.41
C LEU A 234 -2.33 -1.29 6.46
N ILE A 235 -2.07 -0.69 5.30
CA ILE A 235 -1.70 0.74 5.21
C ILE A 235 -2.85 1.61 5.73
N PHE A 236 -4.09 1.33 5.30
CA PHE A 236 -5.25 2.07 5.76
C PHE A 236 -5.40 1.99 7.28
N VAL A 237 -5.35 0.79 7.87
CA VAL A 237 -5.44 0.60 9.33
C VAL A 237 -4.32 1.36 10.04
N SER A 238 -3.10 1.33 9.48
CA SER A 238 -1.96 2.06 10.03
C SER A 238 -2.20 3.57 10.03
N ASP A 239 -2.73 4.12 8.94
CA ASP A 239 -3.07 5.54 8.83
C ASP A 239 -4.18 5.92 9.83
N GLN A 240 -5.23 5.10 9.95
CA GLN A 240 -6.30 5.35 10.92
C GLN A 240 -5.75 5.36 12.36
N LEU A 241 -4.82 4.46 12.70
CA LEU A 241 -4.17 4.46 14.01
C LEU A 241 -3.29 5.70 14.20
N VAL A 242 -2.50 6.09 13.20
CA VAL A 242 -1.68 7.32 13.25
C VAL A 242 -2.55 8.55 13.54
N ASP A 243 -3.77 8.60 13.02
CA ASP A 243 -4.73 9.69 13.25
C ASP A 243 -5.37 9.64 14.65
N VAL A 244 -5.66 8.44 15.17
CA VAL A 244 -6.34 8.26 16.46
C VAL A 244 -5.39 8.41 17.65
N LEU A 245 -4.20 7.83 17.58
CA LEU A 245 -3.30 7.70 18.73
C LEU A 245 -2.92 9.04 19.40
N PRO A 246 -2.72 10.16 18.67
CA PRO A 246 -2.49 11.47 19.27
C PRO A 246 -3.62 11.97 20.17
N VAL A 247 -4.86 11.48 20.00
CA VAL A 247 -6.00 11.84 20.84
C VAL A 247 -5.90 11.21 22.23
N ILE A 248 -5.29 10.03 22.33
CA ILE A 248 -5.14 9.28 23.58
C ILE A 248 -3.79 9.51 24.25
N GLU A 249 -2.77 9.93 23.49
CA GLU A 249 -1.42 10.20 24.01
C GLU A 249 -1.40 11.05 25.30
N PRO A 250 -2.17 12.16 25.42
CA PRO A 250 -2.16 12.99 26.63
C PRO A 250 -2.71 12.28 27.89
N LEU A 251 -3.53 11.24 27.71
CA LEU A 251 -4.14 10.48 28.80
C LEU A 251 -3.19 9.43 29.39
N LEU A 252 -2.08 9.14 28.69
CA LEU A 252 -1.14 8.12 29.09
C LEU A 252 -0.01 8.68 29.96
N PRO A 253 0.55 7.88 30.89
CA PRO A 253 1.79 8.22 31.58
C PRO A 253 2.96 8.46 30.61
N LYS A 254 3.90 9.36 30.97
CA LYS A 254 5.04 9.77 30.13
C LYS A 254 5.83 8.61 29.50
N ILE A 255 6.05 7.53 30.24
CA ILE A 255 6.77 6.34 29.74
C ILE A 255 6.03 5.70 28.56
N LYS A 256 4.70 5.62 28.63
CA LYS A 256 3.86 5.01 27.59
C LYS A 256 3.61 5.95 26.42
N GLN A 257 3.67 7.28 26.63
CA GLN A 257 3.74 8.24 25.53
C GLN A 257 5.00 8.01 24.67
N ALA A 258 6.16 7.78 25.30
CA ALA A 258 7.39 7.47 24.58
C ALA A 258 7.26 6.16 23.78
N PHE A 259 6.68 5.12 24.38
CA PHE A 259 6.35 3.87 23.66
C PHE A 259 5.41 4.12 22.47
N LEU A 260 4.34 4.90 22.65
CA LEU A 260 3.36 5.18 21.60
C LEU A 260 3.98 5.91 20.42
N ARG A 261 4.86 6.88 20.69
CA ARG A 261 5.65 7.59 19.67
C ARG A 261 6.57 6.62 18.93
N LEU A 262 7.22 5.72 19.66
CA LEU A 262 8.09 4.69 19.07
C LEU A 262 7.29 3.78 18.14
N PHE A 263 6.19 3.19 18.63
CA PHE A 263 5.28 2.34 17.87
C PHE A 263 4.76 3.04 16.61
N THR A 264 4.35 4.30 16.72
CA THR A 264 3.91 5.11 15.58
C THR A 264 5.03 5.29 14.55
N SER A 265 6.25 5.55 15.01
CA SER A 265 7.40 5.81 14.13
C SER A 265 8.01 4.55 13.50
N GLN A 266 8.01 3.42 14.21
CA GLN A 266 8.71 2.20 13.83
C GLN A 266 7.80 1.11 13.26
N SER A 267 6.52 1.08 13.61
CA SER A 267 5.58 0.07 13.15
C SER A 267 4.55 0.65 12.18
N LEU A 268 3.83 1.70 12.59
CA LEU A 268 2.70 2.24 11.79
C LEU A 268 3.16 3.00 10.53
N LYS A 269 4.04 4.01 10.67
CA LYS A 269 4.50 4.82 9.52
C LYS A 269 5.23 3.99 8.45
N PRO A 270 6.08 3.00 8.82
CA PRO A 270 6.75 2.16 7.83
C PRO A 270 5.84 1.18 7.08
N ALA A 271 4.56 1.02 7.46
CA ALA A 271 3.63 0.12 6.77
C ALA A 271 3.57 0.34 5.25
N ARG A 272 3.71 1.59 4.78
CA ARG A 272 3.73 1.91 3.34
C ARG A 272 4.93 1.32 2.60
N LEU A 273 6.02 1.00 3.29
CA LEU A 273 7.19 0.36 2.69
C LEU A 273 6.89 -1.06 2.20
N MET A 274 5.82 -1.69 2.70
CA MET A 274 5.35 -3.02 2.27
C MET A 274 4.98 -3.08 0.78
N ARG A 275 4.60 -1.96 0.16
CA ARG A 275 4.26 -1.91 -1.26
C ARG A 275 5.39 -2.42 -2.16
N LYS A 276 6.65 -2.09 -1.85
CA LYS A 276 7.80 -2.47 -2.68
C LYS A 276 8.01 -4.00 -2.71
N PRO A 277 8.22 -4.70 -1.58
CA PRO A 277 8.34 -6.16 -1.59
C PRO A 277 7.07 -6.85 -2.11
N ALA A 278 5.87 -6.34 -1.80
CA ALA A 278 4.62 -6.94 -2.23
C ALA A 278 4.42 -6.88 -3.75
N TYR A 279 4.70 -5.75 -4.40
CA TYR A 279 4.29 -5.47 -5.77
C TYR A 279 5.42 -5.60 -6.80
N CYS A 280 6.68 -5.33 -6.43
CA CYS A 280 7.79 -5.42 -7.39
C CYS A 280 8.08 -6.87 -7.83
N ALA A 281 7.62 -7.87 -7.09
CA ALA A 281 7.74 -9.28 -7.47
C ALA A 281 6.87 -9.65 -8.69
N VAL A 282 5.77 -8.93 -8.94
CA VAL A 282 4.78 -9.25 -9.99
C VAL A 282 5.39 -9.20 -11.38
N GLY A 283 6.24 -8.22 -11.65
CA GLY A 283 6.92 -8.10 -12.94
C GLY A 283 7.74 -9.33 -13.31
N LYS A 284 8.27 -10.07 -12.32
CA LYS A 284 9.06 -11.29 -12.57
C LYS A 284 8.25 -12.46 -13.13
N VAL A 285 6.93 -12.42 -13.02
CA VAL A 285 6.07 -13.48 -13.57
C VAL A 285 5.78 -13.28 -15.06
N PHE A 286 5.82 -12.03 -15.52
CA PHE A 286 5.53 -11.69 -16.91
C PHE A 286 6.77 -11.53 -17.77
N VAL A 287 7.88 -11.09 -17.18
CA VAL A 287 9.11 -10.77 -17.92
C VAL A 287 10.14 -11.88 -17.72
N ASN A 288 10.50 -12.57 -18.81
CA ASN A 288 11.52 -13.62 -18.79
C ASN A 288 12.93 -13.02 -18.87
N TYR A 289 13.47 -12.58 -17.73
CA TYR A 289 14.82 -11.99 -17.67
C TYR A 289 15.92 -12.91 -18.20
N GLY A 290 15.82 -14.22 -17.98
CA GLY A 290 16.82 -15.18 -18.49
C GLY A 290 16.82 -15.23 -20.01
N GLY A 291 15.62 -15.35 -20.62
CA GLY A 291 15.47 -15.30 -22.07
C GLY A 291 15.90 -13.96 -22.69
N ILE A 292 15.72 -12.85 -21.97
CA ILE A 292 16.23 -11.54 -22.42
C ILE A 292 17.76 -11.57 -22.51
N LEU A 293 18.46 -12.06 -21.49
CA LEU A 293 19.93 -12.16 -21.49
C LEU A 293 20.43 -13.10 -22.61
N GLU A 294 19.77 -14.23 -22.82
CA GLU A 294 20.08 -15.15 -23.94
C GLU A 294 19.94 -14.45 -25.30
N ASN A 295 18.84 -13.73 -25.51
CA ASN A 295 18.62 -12.98 -26.75
C ASN A 295 19.64 -11.83 -26.93
N MET A 296 20.04 -11.17 -25.84
CA MET A 296 21.06 -10.12 -25.88
C MET A 296 22.46 -10.68 -26.22
N SER A 297 22.78 -11.89 -25.75
CA SER A 297 24.06 -12.56 -26.05
C SER A 297 24.20 -12.91 -27.55
N ALA A 298 23.08 -13.11 -28.25
CA ALA A 298 23.05 -13.38 -29.68
C ALA A 298 23.19 -12.13 -30.56
N VAL A 299 23.08 -10.93 -29.97
CA VAL A 299 23.22 -9.67 -30.71
C VAL A 299 24.69 -9.41 -31.02
N ASN A 300 24.99 -9.19 -32.30
CA ASN A 300 26.32 -8.73 -32.69
C ASN A 300 26.46 -7.22 -32.40
N TRP A 301 27.36 -6.88 -31.47
CA TRP A 301 27.70 -5.50 -31.11
C TRP A 301 28.88 -4.93 -31.90
N ASP A 302 29.54 -5.75 -32.75
CA ASP A 302 30.58 -5.33 -33.69
C ASP A 302 29.95 -5.08 -35.07
N VAL A 303 29.31 -3.92 -35.19
CA VAL A 303 28.57 -3.52 -36.38
C VAL A 303 29.36 -2.42 -37.09
N LYS A 304 29.47 -2.52 -38.43
CA LYS A 304 30.21 -1.55 -39.25
C LYS A 304 29.35 -0.41 -39.78
N GLU A 305 28.04 -0.60 -39.81
CA GLU A 305 27.08 0.38 -40.30
C GLU A 305 26.04 0.66 -39.21
N LEU A 306 25.63 1.92 -39.11
CA LEU A 306 24.59 2.32 -38.17
C LEU A 306 23.26 1.65 -38.57
N MET A 307 22.89 0.61 -37.85
CA MET A 307 21.57 0.00 -37.99
C MET A 307 20.51 1.06 -37.72
N GLN A 308 19.43 1.13 -38.50
CA GLN A 308 18.32 2.07 -38.24
C GLN A 308 17.32 1.53 -37.21
N ARG A 309 17.24 0.20 -37.08
CA ARG A 309 16.29 -0.49 -36.20
C ARG A 309 16.93 -0.91 -34.88
N HIS A 310 16.12 -1.04 -33.85
CA HIS A 310 16.49 -1.69 -32.60
C HIS A 310 16.57 -3.22 -32.75
N SER A 311 17.20 -3.87 -31.78
CA SER A 311 17.40 -5.31 -31.73
C SER A 311 16.11 -6.06 -31.38
N PRO A 312 15.90 -7.29 -31.89
CA PRO A 312 14.65 -8.05 -31.70
C PRO A 312 14.25 -8.30 -30.25
N PHE A 313 15.21 -8.41 -29.33
CA PHE A 313 14.92 -8.60 -27.91
C PHE A 313 14.10 -7.43 -27.33
N THR A 314 14.23 -6.22 -27.88
CA THR A 314 13.47 -5.04 -27.44
C THR A 314 11.98 -5.24 -27.72
N ASP A 315 11.62 -5.82 -28.88
CA ASP A 315 10.23 -6.11 -29.24
C ASP A 315 9.62 -7.19 -28.33
N ILE A 316 10.41 -8.23 -28.00
CA ILE A 316 10.00 -9.28 -27.05
C ILE A 316 9.64 -8.66 -25.70
N ILE A 317 10.51 -7.79 -25.17
CA ILE A 317 10.24 -7.11 -23.91
C ILE A 317 8.97 -6.26 -24.01
N ILE A 318 8.81 -5.46 -25.07
CA ILE A 318 7.63 -4.62 -25.26
C ILE A 318 6.34 -5.46 -25.28
N GLU A 319 6.36 -6.64 -25.90
CA GLU A 319 5.23 -7.56 -25.91
C GLU A 319 4.90 -8.10 -24.51
N GLU A 320 5.91 -8.47 -23.72
CA GLU A 320 5.75 -8.88 -22.32
C GLU A 320 5.18 -7.75 -21.44
N LEU A 321 5.65 -6.50 -21.64
CA LEU A 321 5.13 -5.33 -20.94
C LEU A 321 3.66 -5.07 -21.28
N LYS A 322 3.26 -5.22 -22.55
CA LYS A 322 1.85 -5.10 -22.97
C LYS A 322 0.97 -6.18 -22.33
N LYS A 323 1.47 -7.41 -22.21
CA LYS A 323 0.76 -8.50 -21.50
C LYS A 323 0.53 -8.14 -20.03
N LEU A 324 1.55 -7.62 -19.34
CA LEU A 324 1.43 -7.14 -17.97
C LEU A 324 0.43 -5.97 -17.86
N GLN A 325 0.49 -5.00 -18.77
CA GLN A 325 -0.46 -3.88 -18.78
C GLN A 325 -1.91 -4.39 -18.92
N ALA A 326 -2.16 -5.28 -19.88
CA ALA A 326 -3.48 -5.88 -20.09
C ALA A 326 -3.96 -6.75 -18.92
N PHE A 327 -3.03 -7.27 -18.10
CA PHE A 327 -3.32 -7.98 -16.86
C PHE A 327 -3.70 -7.01 -15.73
N LEU A 328 -2.99 -5.88 -15.59
CA LEU A 328 -3.25 -4.87 -14.56
C LEU A 328 -4.47 -4.00 -14.89
N THR A 329 -4.81 -3.81 -16.16
CA THR A 329 -6.00 -3.06 -16.55
C THR A 329 -7.24 -3.78 -16.03
N PRO A 330 -8.04 -3.15 -15.14
CA PRO A 330 -9.15 -3.81 -14.48
C PRO A 330 -10.15 -4.39 -15.49
N ARG A 331 -10.46 -5.67 -15.36
CA ARG A 331 -11.55 -6.33 -16.10
C ARG A 331 -12.86 -6.35 -15.32
N THR A 332 -12.82 -5.98 -14.04
CA THR A 332 -13.94 -6.05 -13.12
C THR A 332 -14.24 -4.67 -12.52
N PRO A 333 -15.53 -4.31 -12.37
CA PRO A 333 -15.94 -2.98 -11.89
C PRO A 333 -15.74 -2.76 -10.38
N GLN A 334 -15.35 -3.78 -9.61
CA GLN A 334 -15.37 -3.75 -8.14
C GLN A 334 -14.05 -3.33 -7.49
N ILE A 335 -12.90 -3.43 -8.18
CA ILE A 335 -11.60 -3.04 -7.62
C ILE A 335 -10.77 -2.34 -8.69
N CYS A 336 -10.55 -1.04 -8.51
CA CYS A 336 -9.55 -0.28 -9.25
C CYS A 336 -8.22 -0.36 -8.51
N ILE A 337 -7.13 -0.61 -9.24
CA ILE A 337 -5.77 -0.58 -8.68
C ILE A 337 -5.43 0.88 -8.32
N PRO A 338 -5.02 1.17 -7.06
CA PRO A 338 -4.57 2.50 -6.68
C PRO A 338 -3.38 2.97 -7.50
N GLU A 339 -3.24 4.29 -7.70
CA GLU A 339 -2.13 4.85 -8.46
C GLU A 339 -0.77 4.51 -7.82
N GLU A 340 -0.71 4.44 -6.49
CA GLU A 340 0.49 4.10 -5.74
C GLU A 340 0.93 2.66 -6.01
N VAL A 341 -0.02 1.74 -6.13
CA VAL A 341 0.24 0.33 -6.47
C VAL A 341 0.76 0.25 -7.89
N TRP A 342 0.05 0.86 -8.84
CA TRP A 342 0.43 0.95 -10.24
C TRP A 342 1.86 1.49 -10.40
N THR A 343 2.14 2.62 -9.75
CA THR A 343 3.47 3.24 -9.71
C THR A 343 4.53 2.30 -9.18
N THR A 344 4.25 1.61 -8.07
CA THR A 344 5.22 0.73 -7.42
C THR A 344 5.58 -0.46 -8.31
N VAL A 345 4.59 -1.05 -9.00
CA VAL A 345 4.81 -2.15 -9.94
C VAL A 345 5.72 -1.71 -11.09
N TRP A 346 5.37 -0.62 -11.78
CA TRP A 346 6.11 -0.17 -12.97
C TRP A 346 7.49 0.39 -12.63
N CYS A 347 7.65 1.14 -11.54
CA CYS A 347 8.96 1.59 -11.08
C CYS A 347 9.87 0.42 -10.71
N GLY A 348 9.36 -0.57 -9.96
CA GLY A 348 10.14 -1.76 -9.60
C GLY A 348 10.52 -2.64 -10.79
N LEU A 349 9.61 -2.79 -11.75
CA LEU A 349 9.88 -3.49 -13.00
C LEU A 349 10.94 -2.76 -13.82
N GLY A 350 10.82 -1.45 -13.99
CA GLY A 350 11.80 -0.61 -14.69
C GLY A 350 13.19 -0.73 -14.07
N GLU A 351 13.31 -0.55 -12.75
CA GLU A 351 14.57 -0.73 -12.02
C GLU A 351 15.23 -2.09 -12.33
N LYS A 352 14.44 -3.18 -12.30
CA LYS A 352 14.96 -4.53 -12.55
C LYS A 352 15.34 -4.73 -14.01
N LEU A 353 14.52 -4.26 -14.94
CA LEU A 353 14.76 -4.36 -16.38
C LEU A 353 16.03 -3.60 -16.78
N PHE A 354 16.22 -2.39 -16.24
CA PHE A 354 17.43 -1.60 -16.45
C PHE A 354 18.68 -2.28 -15.92
N ALA A 355 18.61 -2.95 -14.76
CA ALA A 355 19.71 -3.76 -14.27
C ALA A 355 20.03 -4.95 -15.19
N ILE A 356 19.01 -5.63 -15.73
CA ILE A 356 19.18 -6.74 -16.69
C ILE A 356 19.77 -6.26 -18.01
N LEU A 357 19.41 -5.06 -18.48
CA LEU A 357 20.03 -4.47 -19.67
C LEU A 357 21.51 -4.22 -19.47
N VAL A 358 21.90 -3.63 -18.33
CA VAL A 358 23.33 -3.41 -18.01
C VAL A 358 24.08 -4.75 -17.93
N GLU A 359 23.48 -5.76 -17.32
CA GLU A 359 24.04 -7.12 -17.27
C GLU A 359 24.22 -7.69 -18.68
N GLY A 360 23.21 -7.61 -19.54
CA GLY A 360 23.29 -8.10 -20.92
C GLY A 360 24.29 -7.32 -21.80
N PHE A 361 24.35 -5.99 -21.66
CA PHE A 361 25.35 -5.17 -22.35
C PHE A 361 26.76 -5.49 -21.87
N SER A 362 26.91 -5.86 -20.60
CA SER A 362 28.20 -6.25 -20.04
C SER A 362 28.71 -7.59 -20.58
N ASP A 363 27.92 -8.40 -21.26
CA ASP A 363 28.42 -9.64 -21.90
C ASP A 363 29.07 -9.36 -23.27
N ALA A 364 28.94 -8.14 -23.81
CA ALA A 364 29.51 -7.76 -25.09
C ALA A 364 31.05 -7.78 -25.05
N LYS A 365 31.67 -8.73 -25.76
CA LYS A 365 33.14 -8.88 -25.82
C LYS A 365 33.83 -7.76 -26.62
N LYS A 366 33.18 -7.30 -27.68
CA LYS A 366 33.62 -6.22 -28.58
C LYS A 366 32.43 -5.37 -28.93
N CYS A 367 32.61 -4.06 -28.92
CA CYS A 367 31.55 -3.10 -29.22
C CYS A 367 32.12 -1.92 -30.01
N THR A 368 31.61 -1.70 -31.23
CA THR A 368 32.00 -0.56 -32.07
C THR A 368 31.23 0.71 -31.72
N ASP A 369 31.64 1.87 -32.23
CA ASP A 369 30.93 3.15 -32.17
C ASP A 369 29.45 2.98 -32.59
N GLU A 370 29.23 2.27 -33.70
CA GLU A 370 27.91 1.96 -34.23
C GLU A 370 27.15 0.97 -33.33
N GLY A 371 27.83 -0.01 -32.74
CA GLY A 371 27.27 -0.93 -31.75
C GLY A 371 26.80 -0.22 -30.48
N ARG A 372 27.55 0.79 -30.02
CA ARG A 372 27.19 1.64 -28.87
C ARG A 372 25.97 2.50 -29.18
N ALA A 373 25.91 3.06 -30.39
CA ALA A 373 24.72 3.76 -30.87
C ALA A 373 23.50 2.82 -30.94
N LEU A 374 23.69 1.54 -31.31
CA LEU A 374 22.63 0.53 -31.27
C LEU A 374 22.18 0.23 -29.83
N MET A 375 23.09 0.09 -28.86
CA MET A 375 22.72 -0.05 -27.44
C MET A 375 21.88 1.13 -26.95
N GLN A 376 22.31 2.36 -27.27
CA GLN A 376 21.56 3.56 -26.92
C GLN A 376 20.17 3.55 -27.57
N ARG A 377 20.05 3.17 -28.85
CA ARG A 377 18.76 3.09 -29.54
C ARG A 377 17.84 2.05 -28.90
N ASN A 378 18.36 0.85 -28.59
CA ASN A 378 17.59 -0.19 -27.90
C ASN A 378 17.03 0.32 -26.58
N PHE A 379 17.87 0.99 -25.78
CA PHE A 379 17.46 1.55 -24.50
C PHE A 379 16.41 2.66 -24.66
N GLN A 380 16.61 3.61 -25.57
CA GLN A 380 15.65 4.69 -25.79
C GLN A 380 14.30 4.18 -26.29
N GLN A 381 14.30 3.23 -27.23
CA GLN A 381 13.06 2.61 -27.71
C GLN A 381 12.33 1.90 -26.57
N LEU A 382 13.05 1.14 -25.75
CA LEU A 382 12.46 0.47 -24.60
C LEU A 382 11.91 1.46 -23.57
N LEU A 383 12.67 2.52 -23.26
CA LEU A 383 12.26 3.55 -22.29
C LEU A 383 10.97 4.25 -22.73
N ILE A 384 10.89 4.71 -23.98
CA ILE A 384 9.69 5.39 -24.50
C ILE A 384 8.49 4.46 -24.42
N ASN A 385 8.63 3.20 -24.86
CA ASN A 385 7.52 2.24 -24.81
C ASN A 385 7.14 1.90 -23.38
N LEU A 386 8.10 1.70 -22.48
CA LEU A 386 7.86 1.41 -21.08
C LEU A 386 7.12 2.57 -20.39
N GLU A 387 7.55 3.81 -20.60
CA GLU A 387 6.88 4.99 -20.04
C GLU A 387 5.46 5.19 -20.62
N THR A 388 5.28 4.88 -21.90
CA THR A 388 3.97 4.94 -22.57
C THR A 388 3.02 3.89 -22.02
N ILE A 389 3.47 2.63 -21.90
CA ILE A 389 2.69 1.50 -21.37
C ILE A 389 2.39 1.70 -19.87
N ALA A 390 3.35 2.21 -19.11
CA ALA A 390 3.17 2.52 -17.70
C ALA A 390 2.33 3.79 -17.45
N GLU A 391 2.07 4.60 -18.49
CA GLU A 391 1.47 5.93 -18.38
C GLU A 391 2.18 6.81 -17.33
N LYS A 392 3.49 6.62 -17.16
CA LYS A 392 4.29 7.25 -16.11
C LYS A 392 5.75 7.37 -16.50
N LYS A 393 6.37 8.49 -16.14
CA LYS A 393 7.81 8.70 -16.30
C LYS A 393 8.60 7.88 -15.28
N LEU A 394 9.63 7.20 -15.76
CA LEU A 394 10.48 6.35 -14.94
C LEU A 394 11.84 7.01 -14.75
N THR A 395 12.10 7.46 -13.54
CA THR A 395 13.36 8.14 -13.18
C THR A 395 14.35 7.19 -12.52
N ALA A 396 13.86 6.20 -11.76
CA ALA A 396 14.72 5.29 -11.01
C ALA A 396 15.46 4.31 -11.95
N GLY A 397 16.79 4.28 -11.83
CA GLY A 397 17.65 3.34 -12.57
C GLY A 397 17.93 3.71 -14.04
N LYS A 398 17.31 4.76 -14.58
CA LYS A 398 17.61 5.27 -15.93
C LYS A 398 19.07 5.68 -16.07
N ASP A 399 19.55 6.47 -15.10
CA ASP A 399 20.93 6.97 -15.07
C ASP A 399 21.95 5.82 -15.05
N LEU A 400 21.59 4.66 -14.48
CA LEU A 400 22.44 3.48 -14.46
C LEU A 400 22.82 3.04 -15.89
N VAL A 401 21.80 2.88 -16.74
CA VAL A 401 21.98 2.40 -18.12
C VAL A 401 22.68 3.46 -18.96
N GLU A 402 22.24 4.73 -18.85
CA GLU A 402 22.85 5.82 -19.61
C GLU A 402 24.31 6.04 -19.23
N ASN A 403 24.64 6.01 -17.93
CA ASN A 403 26.02 6.15 -17.48
C ASN A 403 26.87 4.96 -17.90
N TYR A 404 26.30 3.75 -17.90
CA TYR A 404 26.99 2.55 -18.38
C TYR A 404 27.30 2.63 -19.88
N ILE A 405 26.33 3.01 -20.71
CA ILE A 405 26.56 3.19 -22.16
C ILE A 405 27.56 4.33 -22.42
N LYS A 406 27.48 5.43 -21.66
CA LYS A 406 28.46 6.54 -21.73
C LYS A 406 29.87 6.09 -21.36
N ALA A 407 30.03 5.15 -20.43
CA ALA A 407 31.33 4.63 -20.03
C ALA A 407 32.08 3.97 -21.19
N PHE A 408 31.39 3.43 -22.20
CA PHE A 408 32.05 2.91 -23.40
C PHE A 408 32.75 4.00 -24.24
N TYR A 409 32.38 5.28 -24.11
CA TYR A 409 33.01 6.40 -24.83
C TYR A 409 34.22 6.99 -24.09
N MET A 410 34.47 6.54 -22.87
CA MET A 410 35.53 7.05 -22.01
C MET A 410 36.89 6.46 -22.42
N ASN A 411 37.96 7.20 -22.14
CA ASN A 411 39.33 6.69 -22.28
C ASN A 411 39.75 5.91 -21.02
N ASP A 412 40.80 5.09 -21.11
CA ASP A 412 41.24 4.19 -20.02
C ASP A 412 41.45 4.91 -18.68
N ALA A 413 42.07 6.10 -18.69
CA ALA A 413 42.32 6.89 -17.48
C ALA A 413 41.02 7.39 -16.81
N SER A 414 40.02 7.78 -17.60
CA SER A 414 38.72 8.23 -17.09
C SER A 414 37.81 7.09 -16.67
N ILE A 415 37.96 5.90 -17.28
CA ILE A 415 37.25 4.67 -16.87
C ILE A 415 37.67 4.23 -15.47
N GLU A 416 38.97 4.24 -15.14
CA GLU A 416 39.44 3.86 -13.81
C GLU A 416 38.85 4.74 -12.70
N GLN A 417 38.73 6.05 -12.95
CA GLN A 417 38.11 6.98 -12.02
C GLN A 417 36.60 6.73 -11.94
N TRP A 418 35.93 6.52 -13.07
CA TRP A 418 34.51 6.21 -13.14
C TRP A 418 34.15 4.93 -12.37
N ILE A 419 34.97 3.87 -12.45
CA ILE A 419 34.80 2.62 -11.70
C ILE A 419 34.89 2.86 -10.18
N LYS A 420 35.81 3.72 -9.73
CA LYS A 420 35.97 4.06 -8.31
C LYS A 420 34.74 4.80 -7.77
N GLU A 421 34.13 5.64 -8.60
CA GLU A 421 32.93 6.43 -8.26
C GLU A 421 31.64 5.60 -8.36
N ASN A 422 31.58 4.57 -9.22
CA ASN A 422 30.39 3.77 -9.53
C ASN A 422 30.48 2.32 -9.04
N ARG A 423 31.02 2.08 -7.83
CA ARG A 423 31.25 0.73 -7.27
C ARG A 423 30.01 -0.17 -7.20
N SER A 424 28.81 0.39 -7.06
CA SER A 424 27.54 -0.37 -7.06
C SER A 424 27.21 -0.96 -8.43
N VAL A 425 27.52 -0.24 -9.50
CA VAL A 425 27.37 -0.68 -10.90
C VAL A 425 28.42 -1.74 -11.24
N CYS A 426 29.66 -1.53 -10.79
CA CYS A 426 30.76 -2.46 -11.03
C CYS A 426 30.59 -3.82 -10.32
N LYS A 427 29.86 -3.90 -9.19
CA LYS A 427 29.56 -5.19 -8.54
C LYS A 427 28.79 -6.16 -9.45
N ILE A 428 28.02 -5.64 -10.41
CA ILE A 428 27.29 -6.44 -11.41
C ILE A 428 28.22 -6.83 -12.57
N CYS A 429 29.18 -5.97 -12.94
CA CYS A 429 29.97 -6.09 -14.18
C CYS A 429 31.48 -6.41 -14.00
N PHE A 430 31.95 -6.80 -12.81
CA PHE A 430 33.38 -7.00 -12.51
C PHE A 430 34.07 -8.10 -13.35
N ILE A 431 33.33 -8.86 -14.16
CA ILE A 431 33.88 -9.95 -15.00
C ILE A 431 34.29 -9.48 -16.40
N THR A 432 33.78 -8.36 -16.92
CA THR A 432 33.96 -8.03 -18.35
C THR A 432 35.03 -6.97 -18.63
N PHE A 433 35.17 -5.93 -17.81
CA PHE A 433 36.18 -4.89 -18.06
C PHE A 433 37.62 -5.44 -18.01
N GLY A 434 37.88 -6.51 -17.25
CA GLY A 434 39.18 -7.17 -17.21
C GLY A 434 39.51 -8.04 -18.42
N LYS A 435 38.54 -8.35 -19.31
CA LYS A 435 38.74 -9.22 -20.49
C LYS A 435 38.87 -8.47 -21.81
N SER A 436 38.59 -7.16 -21.84
CA SER A 436 38.82 -6.32 -23.03
C SER A 436 40.15 -5.54 -22.95
N LEU A 437 40.81 -5.57 -21.78
CA LEU A 437 42.11 -4.94 -21.51
C LEU A 437 43.30 -5.92 -21.50
N MET A 438 43.07 -7.19 -21.87
CA MET A 438 44.08 -8.17 -22.32
C MET A 438 43.63 -8.73 -23.67
#